data_AF-A0A924K8N4-F1
#
_entry.id   AF-A0A924K8N4-F1
#
_cell.length_a   1.000
_cell.length_b   1.000
_cell.length_c   1.000
_cell.angle_alpha   90.00
_cell.angle_beta   90.00
_cell.angle_gamma   90.00
#
_symmetry.space_group_name_H-M   'P 1'
#
loop_
_entity.id
_entity.type
_entity.pdbx_description
1 polymer ?
#
loop_
_entity_poly.entity_id
_entity_poly.type
_entity_poly.pdbx_seq_one_letter_code
_entity_poly.pdbx_strand_id
1 'polypeptide(L)'
;KAGDHTPSNIAIEVIAAIEAGKAVPGAQVFINDHWQIAMAADAYGVHLGQEDLDTADIEALRNAGICLGLSTHTPAELARAKAVQPSYLAIGPIYPTTLKVMPYEPVGLERLAAWAKQAAPYPVVAIGGISLDRLPGVMACGVDGVAVVSAVTLAADPHQAALAGLKFAQKS
;
A
#
# COMPACT_ATOMS: atom_id res chain seq x y z
N LYS A 1 -2.41 -15.43 6.79
CA LYS A 1 -2.61 -16.78 6.21
C LYS A 1 -4.09 -17.08 6.31
N ALA A 2 -4.70 -17.45 5.20
CA ALA A 2 -6.14 -17.61 5.00
C ALA A 2 -6.83 -18.29 6.20
N GLY A 3 -7.66 -17.54 6.92
CA GLY A 3 -8.81 -18.12 7.58
C GLY A 3 -9.81 -18.57 6.49
N ASP A 4 -10.81 -19.37 6.86
CA ASP A 4 -11.90 -19.79 5.98
C ASP A 4 -12.78 -18.60 5.53
N HIS A 5 -12.22 -17.70 4.73
CA HIS A 5 -12.95 -16.60 4.13
C HIS A 5 -13.60 -17.13 2.86
N THR A 6 -14.85 -17.58 2.99
CA THR A 6 -15.70 -17.81 1.81
C THR A 6 -15.81 -16.51 1.00
N PRO A 7 -16.09 -16.55 -0.31
CA PRO A 7 -16.30 -15.33 -1.10
C PRO A 7 -17.31 -14.38 -0.47
N SER A 8 -18.35 -14.91 0.19
CA SER A 8 -19.35 -14.13 0.92
C SER A 8 -18.76 -13.44 2.16
N ASN A 9 -17.88 -14.11 2.91
CA ASN A 9 -17.22 -13.49 4.08
C ASN A 9 -16.28 -12.37 3.64
N ILE A 10 -15.54 -12.56 2.54
CA ILE A 10 -14.66 -11.52 1.98
C ILE A 10 -15.48 -10.28 1.60
N ALA A 11 -16.62 -10.46 0.93
CA ALA A 11 -17.47 -9.33 0.56
C ALA A 11 -17.96 -8.54 1.78
N ILE A 12 -18.38 -9.24 2.84
CA ILE A 12 -18.81 -8.62 4.10
C ILE A 12 -17.66 -7.84 4.75
N GLU A 13 -16.46 -8.42 4.82
CA GLU A 13 -15.28 -7.79 5.40
C GLU A 13 -14.83 -6.56 4.61
N VAL A 14 -14.84 -6.62 3.28
CA VAL A 14 -14.50 -5.50 2.39
C VAL A 14 -15.49 -4.35 2.59
N ILE A 15 -16.80 -4.63 2.57
CA ILE A 15 -17.83 -3.61 2.78
C ILE A 15 -17.68 -2.98 4.17
N ALA A 16 -17.47 -3.80 5.21
CA ALA A 16 -17.28 -3.29 6.56
C ALA A 16 -16.04 -2.38 6.69
N ALA A 17 -14.94 -2.72 6.02
CA ALA A 17 -13.73 -1.89 6.00
C ALA A 17 -13.96 -0.55 5.29
N ILE A 18 -14.68 -0.55 4.16
CA ILE A 18 -15.02 0.67 3.42
C ILE A 18 -15.89 1.59 4.29
N GLU A 19 -16.94 1.06 4.91
CA GLU A 19 -17.84 1.84 5.77
C GLU A 19 -17.13 2.39 7.01
N ALA A 20 -16.24 1.60 7.63
CA ALA A 20 -15.41 2.07 8.74
C ALA A 20 -14.50 3.23 8.32
N GLY A 21 -13.94 3.17 7.10
CA GLY A 21 -13.16 4.27 6.52
C GLY A 21 -13.98 5.54 6.30
N LYS A 22 -15.16 5.41 5.68
CA LYS A 22 -16.07 6.53 5.41
C LYS A 22 -16.52 7.24 6.70
N ALA A 23 -16.59 6.52 7.82
CA ALA A 23 -16.92 7.08 9.12
C ALA A 23 -15.79 7.93 9.74
N VAL A 24 -14.56 7.88 9.22
CA VAL A 24 -13.40 8.61 9.74
C VAL A 24 -12.98 9.71 8.76
N PRO A 25 -13.26 11.00 9.06
CA PRO A 25 -12.88 12.11 8.19
C PRO A 25 -11.38 12.11 7.87
N GLY A 26 -11.04 12.19 6.59
CA GLY A 26 -9.66 12.20 6.10
C GLY A 26 -9.01 10.82 5.96
N ALA A 27 -9.69 9.73 6.34
CA ALA A 27 -9.21 8.38 6.07
C ALA A 27 -9.56 7.97 4.63
N GLN A 28 -8.62 7.30 3.97
CA GLN A 28 -8.77 6.74 2.63
C GLN A 28 -8.50 5.24 2.69
N VAL A 29 -9.51 4.43 2.37
CA VAL A 29 -9.41 2.97 2.45
C VAL A 29 -9.12 2.40 1.07
N PHE A 30 -7.98 1.69 1.00
CA PHE A 30 -7.60 0.89 -0.15
C PHE A 30 -7.86 -0.59 0.14
N ILE A 31 -8.58 -1.26 -0.75
CA ILE A 31 -8.85 -2.69 -0.64
C ILE A 31 -7.79 -3.49 -1.40
N ASN A 32 -7.16 -4.44 -0.71
CA ASN A 32 -6.11 -5.28 -1.29
C ASN A 32 -6.74 -6.41 -2.14
N ASP A 33 -6.25 -6.61 -3.36
CA ASP A 33 -6.53 -7.68 -4.33
C ASP A 33 -7.99 -7.76 -4.86
N HIS A 34 -9.00 -7.57 -4.01
CA HIS A 34 -10.43 -7.79 -4.29
C HIS A 34 -11.09 -6.64 -5.08
N TRP A 35 -10.52 -6.30 -6.23
CA TRP A 35 -10.87 -5.10 -6.99
C TRP A 35 -12.32 -5.08 -7.49
N GLN A 36 -12.91 -6.21 -7.87
CA GLN A 36 -14.32 -6.24 -8.28
C GLN A 36 -15.27 -5.88 -7.13
N ILE A 37 -15.00 -6.42 -5.94
CA ILE A 37 -15.81 -6.16 -4.75
C ILE A 37 -15.63 -4.69 -4.34
N ALA A 38 -14.39 -4.20 -4.34
CA ALA A 38 -14.09 -2.80 -4.02
C ALA A 38 -14.77 -1.82 -4.97
N MET A 39 -14.74 -2.09 -6.28
CA MET A 39 -15.41 -1.26 -7.28
C MET A 39 -16.93 -1.31 -7.13
N ALA A 40 -17.52 -2.49 -6.89
CA ALA A 40 -18.96 -2.63 -6.67
C ALA A 40 -19.45 -1.96 -5.38
N ALA A 41 -18.57 -1.83 -4.38
CA ALA A 41 -18.85 -1.20 -3.09
C ALA A 41 -18.42 0.28 -3.00
N ASP A 42 -18.03 0.90 -4.12
CA ASP A 42 -17.61 2.31 -4.19
C ASP A 42 -16.48 2.62 -3.17
N ALA A 43 -15.44 1.78 -3.20
CA ALA A 43 -14.23 1.98 -2.40
C ALA A 43 -13.47 3.22 -2.89
N TYR A 44 -12.72 3.87 -1.99
CA TYR A 44 -11.82 4.97 -2.39
C TYR A 44 -10.73 4.49 -3.37
N GLY A 45 -10.17 3.30 -3.11
CA GLY A 45 -9.14 2.74 -3.96
C GLY A 45 -8.93 1.24 -3.78
N VAL A 46 -8.09 0.69 -4.64
CA VAL A 46 -7.60 -0.69 -4.59
C VAL A 46 -6.09 -0.70 -4.55
N HIS A 47 -5.51 -1.68 -3.86
CA HIS A 47 -4.09 -1.97 -3.90
C HIS A 47 -3.88 -3.34 -4.54
N LEU A 48 -3.07 -3.40 -5.59
CA LEU A 48 -2.86 -4.61 -6.39
C LEU A 48 -1.38 -5.02 -6.40
N GLY A 49 -1.16 -6.32 -6.55
CA GLY A 49 0.10 -6.94 -6.94
C GLY A 49 0.36 -6.85 -8.45
N GLN A 50 1.52 -7.34 -8.87
CA GLN A 50 1.91 -7.36 -10.29
C GLN A 50 1.17 -8.46 -11.06
N GLU A 51 0.86 -9.56 -10.39
CA GLU A 51 0.06 -10.67 -10.88
C GLU A 51 -1.41 -10.26 -11.12
N ASP A 52 -1.95 -9.36 -10.30
CA ASP A 52 -3.34 -8.92 -10.42
C ASP A 52 -3.55 -8.10 -11.70
N LEU A 53 -2.53 -7.38 -12.18
CA LEU A 53 -2.58 -6.62 -13.44
C LEU A 53 -2.86 -7.51 -14.67
N ASP A 54 -2.63 -8.83 -14.58
CA ASP A 54 -2.93 -9.75 -15.68
C ASP A 54 -4.43 -10.00 -15.84
N THR A 55 -5.23 -9.72 -14.81
CA THR A 55 -6.66 -10.03 -14.77
C THR A 55 -7.55 -8.84 -14.43
N ALA A 56 -7.00 -7.81 -13.80
CA ALA A 56 -7.74 -6.61 -13.43
C ALA A 56 -8.08 -5.76 -14.66
N ASP A 57 -9.33 -5.30 -14.73
CA ASP A 57 -9.76 -4.33 -15.74
C ASP A 57 -9.39 -2.91 -15.30
N ILE A 58 -8.19 -2.49 -15.67
CA ILE A 58 -7.64 -1.17 -15.29
C ILE A 58 -8.45 -0.02 -15.89
N GLU A 59 -9.04 -0.20 -17.07
CA GLU A 59 -9.89 0.83 -17.68
C GLU A 59 -11.22 0.96 -16.93
N ALA A 60 -11.85 -0.15 -16.53
CA ALA A 60 -13.05 -0.12 -15.70
C ALA A 60 -12.78 0.56 -14.35
N LEU A 61 -11.68 0.22 -13.67
CA LEU A 61 -11.29 0.88 -12.41
C LEU A 61 -11.12 2.40 -12.59
N ARG A 62 -10.46 2.82 -13.67
CA ARG A 62 -10.26 4.24 -13.97
C ARG A 62 -11.59 4.94 -14.28
N ASN A 63 -12.46 4.32 -15.07
CA ASN A 63 -13.77 4.87 -15.43
C ASN A 63 -14.71 4.97 -14.21
N ALA A 64 -14.55 4.07 -13.24
CA ALA A 64 -15.25 4.11 -11.96
C ALA A 64 -14.65 5.13 -10.97
N GLY A 65 -13.54 5.80 -11.30
CA GLY A 65 -12.88 6.77 -10.43
C GLY A 65 -12.14 6.15 -9.24
N ILE A 66 -11.84 4.85 -9.29
CA ILE A 66 -11.17 4.11 -8.21
C ILE A 66 -9.66 4.41 -8.24
N CYS A 67 -9.09 4.81 -7.10
CA CYS A 67 -7.64 5.02 -7.01
C CYS A 67 -6.89 3.68 -7.06
N LEU A 68 -5.80 3.60 -7.83
CA LEU A 68 -5.00 2.38 -7.97
C LEU A 68 -3.63 2.54 -7.28
N GLY A 69 -3.38 1.74 -6.26
CA GLY A 69 -2.05 1.50 -5.70
C GLY A 69 -1.43 0.24 -6.27
N LEU A 70 -0.13 0.24 -6.56
CA LEU A 70 0.53 -0.91 -7.18
C LEU A 70 1.84 -1.28 -6.47
N SER A 71 1.92 -2.52 -5.99
CA SER A 71 3.15 -3.08 -5.43
C SER A 71 4.26 -3.18 -6.49
N THR A 72 5.47 -2.78 -6.11
CA THR A 72 6.65 -2.72 -6.98
C THR A 72 7.91 -3.13 -6.22
N HIS A 73 8.61 -4.13 -6.74
CA HIS A 73 9.77 -4.79 -6.10
C HIS A 73 11.02 -4.79 -6.99
N THR A 74 10.88 -4.54 -8.29
CA THR A 74 11.99 -4.53 -9.25
C THR A 74 11.91 -3.36 -10.24
N PRO A 75 12.99 -3.00 -10.93
CA PRO A 75 12.94 -1.97 -11.98
C PRO A 75 12.01 -2.33 -13.14
N ALA A 76 11.88 -3.62 -13.48
CA ALA A 76 10.97 -4.08 -14.52
C ALA A 76 9.51 -3.88 -14.10
N GLU A 77 9.18 -4.20 -12.85
CA GLU A 77 7.87 -3.94 -12.27
C GLU A 77 7.59 -2.44 -12.17
N LEU A 78 8.59 -1.60 -11.86
CA LEU A 78 8.44 -0.14 -11.85
C LEU A 78 8.06 0.37 -13.24
N ALA A 79 8.75 -0.09 -14.29
CA ALA A 79 8.43 0.28 -15.66
C ALA A 79 7.01 -0.17 -16.06
N ARG A 80 6.64 -1.42 -15.72
CA ARG A 80 5.30 -1.97 -15.96
C ARG A 80 4.23 -1.18 -15.22
N ALA A 81 4.47 -0.87 -13.95
CA ALA A 81 3.57 -0.11 -13.10
C ALA A 81 3.33 1.30 -13.67
N LYS A 82 4.37 1.99 -14.14
CA LYS A 82 4.21 3.31 -14.77
C LYS A 82 3.34 3.28 -16.03
N ALA A 83 3.36 2.17 -16.79
CA ALA A 83 2.56 2.04 -18.01
C ALA A 83 1.04 2.00 -17.73
N VAL A 84 0.62 1.53 -16.55
CA VAL A 84 -0.80 1.50 -16.15
C VAL A 84 -1.29 2.80 -15.49
N GLN A 85 -0.38 3.75 -15.27
CA GLN A 85 -0.66 5.09 -14.70
C GLN A 85 -1.42 5.02 -13.36
N PRO A 86 -0.82 4.42 -12.31
CA PRO A 86 -1.48 4.24 -11.02
C PRO A 86 -1.59 5.57 -10.26
N SER A 87 -2.44 5.59 -9.24
CA SER A 87 -2.55 6.72 -8.31
C SER A 87 -1.35 6.82 -7.37
N TYR A 88 -0.71 5.70 -7.04
CA TYR A 88 0.58 5.68 -6.34
C TYR A 88 1.33 4.35 -6.55
N LEU A 89 2.63 4.35 -6.26
CA LEU A 89 3.50 3.18 -6.30
C LEU A 89 3.90 2.78 -4.88
N ALA A 90 3.72 1.51 -4.52
CA ALA A 90 4.24 0.98 -3.27
C ALA A 90 5.57 0.25 -3.51
N ILE A 91 6.66 0.79 -2.98
CA ILE A 91 8.00 0.21 -3.16
C ILE A 91 8.38 -0.57 -1.92
N GLY A 92 8.71 -1.85 -2.09
CA GLY A 92 9.09 -2.71 -0.98
C GLY A 92 9.61 -4.09 -1.40
N PRO A 93 9.89 -4.99 -0.45
CA PRO A 93 10.07 -4.67 0.96
C PRO A 93 11.30 -3.77 1.15
N ILE A 94 11.23 -2.71 1.96
CA ILE A 94 12.42 -1.87 2.22
C ILE A 94 13.42 -2.60 3.13
N TYR A 95 12.91 -3.30 4.13
CA TYR A 95 13.69 -4.11 5.07
C TYR A 95 13.13 -5.54 5.14
N PRO A 96 13.89 -6.52 5.70
CA PRO A 96 13.35 -7.86 5.95
C PRO A 96 12.02 -7.81 6.71
N THR A 97 11.07 -8.64 6.28
CA THR A 97 9.74 -8.75 6.91
C THR A 97 9.35 -10.23 7.03
N THR A 98 8.66 -10.56 8.11
CA THR A 98 8.14 -11.92 8.37
C THR A 98 6.64 -12.03 8.05
N LEU A 99 5.96 -10.92 7.73
CA LEU A 99 4.52 -10.89 7.55
C LEU A 99 4.07 -11.49 6.21
N LYS A 100 4.80 -11.20 5.14
CA LYS A 100 4.59 -11.74 3.80
C LYS A 100 5.92 -12.34 3.35
N VAL A 101 5.95 -13.66 3.13
CA VAL A 101 7.10 -14.30 2.48
C VAL A 101 7.07 -13.85 1.04
N MET A 102 8.10 -13.12 0.62
CA MET A 102 8.23 -12.63 -0.74
C MET A 102 9.53 -13.17 -1.34
N PRO A 103 9.56 -13.48 -2.65
CA PRO A 103 10.77 -13.94 -3.33
C PRO A 103 11.77 -12.81 -3.61
N TYR A 104 11.58 -11.63 -3.01
CA TYR A 104 12.37 -10.43 -3.26
C TYR A 104 13.28 -10.13 -2.07
N GLU A 105 14.53 -9.78 -2.37
CA GLU A 105 15.43 -9.20 -1.38
C GLU A 105 14.96 -7.80 -0.96
N PRO A 106 15.27 -7.36 0.28
CA PRO A 106 15.01 -6.01 0.70
C PRO A 106 15.61 -4.97 -0.26
N VAL A 107 14.80 -4.03 -0.73
CA VAL A 107 15.21 -2.94 -1.62
C VAL A 107 16.30 -2.10 -0.95
N GLY A 108 16.16 -1.79 0.34
CA GLY A 108 17.09 -0.93 1.07
C GLY A 108 16.98 0.54 0.68
N LEU A 109 17.61 1.42 1.48
CA LEU A 109 17.44 2.87 1.35
C LEU A 109 18.07 3.46 0.08
N GLU A 110 19.23 2.96 -0.35
CA GLU A 110 19.90 3.46 -1.54
C GLU A 110 19.07 3.25 -2.81
N ARG A 111 18.58 2.02 -3.03
CA ARG A 111 17.70 1.72 -4.17
C ARG A 111 16.35 2.42 -4.04
N LEU A 112 15.81 2.53 -2.83
CA LEU A 112 14.57 3.28 -2.60
C LEU A 112 14.71 4.74 -3.07
N ALA A 113 15.78 5.43 -2.67
CA ALA A 113 16.02 6.82 -3.06
C ALA A 113 16.18 6.99 -4.58
N ALA A 114 16.82 6.02 -5.25
CA ALA A 114 16.94 6.02 -6.70
C ALA A 114 15.59 5.77 -7.39
N TRP A 115 14.80 4.80 -6.91
CA TRP A 115 13.53 4.42 -7.52
C TRP A 115 12.43 5.44 -7.25
N ALA A 116 12.43 6.11 -6.09
CA ALA A 116 11.50 7.19 -5.80
C ALA A 116 11.62 8.32 -6.83
N LYS A 117 12.84 8.69 -7.22
CA LYS A 117 13.08 9.67 -8.29
C LYS A 117 12.59 9.18 -9.66
N GLN A 118 12.79 7.90 -9.98
CA GLN A 118 12.37 7.30 -11.25
C GLN A 118 10.85 7.11 -11.33
N ALA A 119 10.18 6.98 -10.19
CA ALA A 119 8.73 6.81 -10.07
C ALA A 119 7.94 8.06 -10.51
N ALA A 120 8.58 9.23 -10.54
CA ALA A 120 7.94 10.47 -10.99
C ALA A 120 7.19 10.27 -12.33
N PRO A 121 5.97 10.83 -12.45
CA PRO A 121 5.34 11.78 -11.52
C PRO A 121 4.50 11.14 -10.39
N TYR A 122 4.52 9.81 -10.23
CA TYR A 122 3.61 9.12 -9.30
C TYR A 122 4.11 9.19 -7.85
N PRO A 123 3.22 9.45 -6.87
CA PRO A 123 3.56 9.36 -5.46
C PRO A 123 4.09 7.99 -5.08
N VAL A 124 5.05 7.95 -4.16
CA VAL A 124 5.70 6.72 -3.69
C VAL A 124 5.42 6.48 -2.23
N VAL A 125 4.92 5.29 -1.92
CA VAL A 125 4.76 4.79 -0.55
C VAL A 125 5.77 3.69 -0.29
N ALA A 126 6.67 3.89 0.67
CA ALA A 126 7.61 2.86 1.09
C ALA A 126 6.92 1.83 2.00
N ILE A 127 7.15 0.54 1.76
CA ILE A 127 6.51 -0.54 2.53
C ILE A 127 7.47 -1.71 2.81
N GLY A 128 7.25 -2.41 3.93
CA GLY A 128 7.88 -3.70 4.24
C GLY A 128 9.04 -3.58 5.23
N GLY A 129 8.85 -4.17 6.42
CA GLY A 129 9.86 -4.23 7.48
C GLY A 129 10.17 -2.88 8.14
N ILE A 130 9.31 -1.87 7.97
CA ILE A 130 9.50 -0.52 8.50
C ILE A 130 8.90 -0.44 9.90
N SER A 131 9.72 -0.09 10.87
CA SER A 131 9.36 0.27 12.25
C SER A 131 9.40 1.78 12.44
N LEU A 132 8.82 2.29 13.54
CA LEU A 132 8.72 3.74 13.78
C LEU A 132 10.08 4.43 13.90
N ASP A 133 11.09 3.75 14.42
CA ASP A 133 12.47 4.24 14.53
C ASP A 133 13.20 4.32 13.17
N ARG A 134 12.70 3.61 12.15
CA ARG A 134 13.27 3.62 10.78
C ARG A 134 12.67 4.70 9.88
N LEU A 135 11.57 5.34 10.29
CA LEU A 135 10.89 6.37 9.49
C LEU A 135 11.82 7.49 9.01
N PRO A 136 12.76 8.03 9.82
CA PRO A 136 13.64 9.10 9.35
C PRO A 136 14.48 8.73 8.13
N GLY A 137 15.07 7.52 8.13
CA GLY A 137 15.90 7.06 7.01
C GLY A 137 15.08 6.81 5.75
N VAL A 138 13.85 6.30 5.91
CA VAL A 138 12.94 6.05 4.79
C VAL A 138 12.44 7.36 4.18
N MET A 139 11.99 8.32 4.99
CA MET A 139 11.51 9.61 4.48
C MET A 139 12.62 10.42 3.81
N ALA A 140 13.86 10.34 4.30
CA ALA A 140 15.02 10.98 3.68
C ALA A 140 15.32 10.48 2.24
N CYS A 141 14.72 9.35 1.83
CA CYS A 141 14.81 8.86 0.45
C CYS A 141 13.94 9.64 -0.54
N GLY A 142 13.08 10.56 -0.06
CA GLY A 142 12.20 11.36 -0.90
C GLY A 142 10.92 10.61 -1.33
N VAL A 143 10.38 9.78 -0.44
CA VAL A 143 9.08 9.14 -0.63
C VAL A 143 7.96 10.01 -0.07
N ASP A 144 6.75 9.88 -0.61
CA ASP A 144 5.58 10.67 -0.22
C ASP A 144 4.82 10.06 0.98
N GLY A 145 5.07 8.79 1.29
CA GLY A 145 4.46 8.13 2.43
C GLY A 145 5.14 6.82 2.84
N VAL A 146 4.68 6.28 3.96
CA VAL A 146 5.15 5.01 4.51
C VAL A 146 3.97 4.17 4.96
N ALA A 147 3.96 2.90 4.57
CA ALA A 147 3.00 1.91 5.04
C ALA A 147 3.65 0.96 6.07
N VAL A 148 2.99 0.80 7.20
CA VAL A 148 3.40 -0.09 8.29
C VAL A 148 2.25 -1.02 8.68
N VAL A 149 2.58 -2.23 9.15
CA VAL A 149 1.60 -3.17 9.70
C VAL A 149 1.99 -3.53 11.12
N SER A 150 3.03 -4.38 11.28
CA SER A 150 3.45 -4.89 12.59
C SER A 150 3.90 -3.80 13.56
N ALA A 151 4.44 -2.68 13.06
CA ALA A 151 4.83 -1.55 13.90
C ALA A 151 3.65 -0.91 14.67
N VAL A 152 2.42 -1.13 14.19
CA VAL A 152 1.18 -0.69 14.84
C VAL A 152 0.43 -1.87 15.43
N THR A 153 0.16 -2.92 14.64
CA THR A 153 -0.73 -4.03 15.06
C THR A 153 -0.14 -4.92 16.14
N LEU A 154 1.19 -4.94 16.29
CA LEU A 154 1.89 -5.69 17.35
C LEU A 154 2.48 -4.80 18.43
N ALA A 155 2.19 -3.49 18.40
CA ALA A 155 2.60 -2.58 19.47
C ALA A 155 1.79 -2.86 20.75
N ALA A 156 2.40 -2.60 21.91
CA ALA A 156 1.70 -2.68 23.19
C ALA A 156 0.50 -1.72 23.25
N ASP A 157 0.60 -0.58 22.56
CA ASP A 157 -0.49 0.39 22.35
C ASP A 157 -0.53 0.79 20.86
N PRO A 158 -1.39 0.15 20.05
CA PRO A 158 -1.52 0.45 18.62
C PRO A 158 -1.96 1.89 18.33
N HIS A 159 -2.80 2.47 19.19
CA HIS A 159 -3.27 3.84 19.01
C HIS A 159 -2.11 4.84 19.19
N GLN A 160 -1.30 4.67 20.24
CA GLN A 160 -0.11 5.52 20.43
C GLN A 160 0.93 5.31 19.32
N ALA A 161 1.12 4.06 18.85
CA ALA A 161 2.02 3.79 17.73
C ALA A 161 1.58 4.51 16.44
N ALA A 162 0.28 4.47 16.11
CA ALA A 162 -0.28 5.19 14.97
C ALA A 162 -0.10 6.71 15.12
N LEU A 163 -0.41 7.28 16.29
CA LEU A 163 -0.20 8.71 16.56
C LEU A 163 1.27 9.13 16.44
N ALA A 164 2.21 8.30 16.88
CA ALA A 164 3.63 8.57 16.75
C ALA A 164 4.06 8.65 15.28
N GLY A 165 3.59 7.72 14.44
CA GLY A 165 3.82 7.76 12.99
C GLY A 165 3.23 9.01 12.32
N LEU A 166 1.99 9.36 12.65
CA LEU A 166 1.33 10.56 12.10
C LEU A 166 2.06 11.85 12.49
N LYS A 167 2.47 11.99 13.76
CA LYS A 167 3.24 13.15 14.23
C LYS A 167 4.59 13.28 13.51
N PHE A 168 5.19 12.18 13.11
CA PHE A 168 6.42 12.19 12.34
C PHE A 168 6.18 12.70 10.92
N ALA A 169 5.15 12.19 10.24
CA ALA A 169 4.78 12.59 8.88
C ALA A 169 4.40 14.07 8.77
N GLN A 170 3.74 14.65 9.79
CA GLN A 170 3.36 16.07 9.80
C GLN A 170 4.52 17.05 9.99
N LYS A 171 5.69 16.59 10.45
CA LYS A 171 6.87 17.41 10.73
C LYS A 171 7.93 17.35 9.62
N SER A 172 7.78 16.43 8.69
CA SER A 172 8.72 16.13 7.60
C SER A 172 8.27 16.81 6.32
#